data_AF-A0A354C249-F1
#
_entry.id   AF-A0A354C249-F1
#
_cell.length_a   1.000
_cell.length_b   1.000
_cell.length_c   1.000
_cell.angle_alpha   90.00
_cell.angle_beta   90.00
_cell.angle_gamma   90.00
#
_symmetry.space_group_name_H-M   'P 1'
#
loop_
_entity.id
_entity.type
_entity.pdbx_description
1 polymer ?
#
loop_
_entity_poly.entity_id
_entity_poly.type
_entity_poly.pdbx_seq_one_letter_code
_entity_poly.pdbx_strand_id
1 'polypeptide(L)'
;MKYENKTRAELIKELEAMHQQITELQAEHVIHKISEGEDLYRKKLRGIIEITEDVFHEMNQPMQAILGYTELLLINTSTDNPTYAKLSTIKKQTIRISNVTKKLNKIKNFQFQDSGFSDEGKGS
;
A
#
# COMPACT_ATOMS: atom_id res chain seq x y z
N MET A 1 50.10 -15.81 36.19
CA MET A 1 50.50 -14.52 35.61
C MET A 1 51.10 -14.80 34.23
N LYS A 2 50.29 -14.78 33.16
CA LYS A 2 50.78 -14.99 31.79
C LYS A 2 50.19 -13.92 30.89
N TYR A 3 50.71 -12.71 31.03
CA TYR A 3 50.66 -11.76 29.93
C TYR A 3 52.02 -11.88 29.25
N GLU A 4 52.10 -12.75 28.24
CA GLU A 4 53.21 -12.73 27.29
C GLU A 4 53.20 -11.36 26.61
N ASN A 5 54.34 -10.67 26.64
CA ASN A 5 54.51 -9.41 25.93
C ASN A 5 54.45 -9.68 24.43
N LYS A 6 53.26 -9.44 23.84
CA LYS A 6 53.10 -9.44 22.38
C LYS A 6 54.06 -8.43 21.77
N THR A 7 54.69 -8.83 20.69
CA THR A 7 55.53 -7.93 19.90
C THR A 7 54.66 -6.84 19.26
N ARG A 8 55.27 -5.69 18.95
CA ARG A 8 54.57 -4.59 18.26
C ARG A 8 53.90 -5.05 16.96
N ALA A 9 54.52 -5.97 16.23
CA ALA A 9 53.98 -6.52 14.99
C ALA A 9 52.71 -7.36 15.22
N GLU A 10 52.68 -8.17 16.28
CA GLU A 10 51.50 -8.97 16.65
C GLU A 10 50.34 -8.08 17.11
N LEU A 11 50.62 -7.02 17.87
CA LEU A 11 49.61 -6.04 18.29
C LEU A 11 49.02 -5.28 17.09
N ILE A 12 49.85 -4.90 16.11
CA ILE A 12 49.37 -4.24 14.89
C ILE A 12 48.46 -5.17 14.09
N LYS A 13 48.87 -6.43 13.90
CA LYS A 13 48.07 -7.42 13.16
C LYS A 13 46.72 -7.70 13.84
N GLU A 14 46.70 -7.77 15.17
CA GLU A 14 45.46 -7.94 15.94
C GLU A 14 44.56 -6.70 15.88
N LEU A 15 45.14 -5.49 15.91
CA LEU A 15 44.41 -4.24 15.74
C LEU A 15 43.78 -4.15 14.34
N GLU A 16 44.51 -4.52 13.29
CA GLU A 16 44.01 -4.58 11.91
C GLU A 16 42.87 -5.59 11.77
N ALA A 17 43.01 -6.78 12.35
CA ALA A 17 41.95 -7.79 12.36
C ALA A 17 40.69 -7.30 13.10
N MET A 18 40.85 -6.62 14.23
CA MET A 18 39.74 -6.04 14.98
C MET A 18 39.06 -4.90 14.19
N HIS A 19 39.85 -4.06 13.52
CA HIS A 19 39.32 -2.99 12.68
C HIS A 19 38.49 -3.55 11.50
N GLN A 20 38.98 -4.63 10.90
CA GLN A 20 38.27 -5.33 9.83
C GLN A 20 36.93 -5.91 10.32
N GLN A 21 36.92 -6.58 11.47
CA GLN A 21 35.69 -7.12 12.07
C GLN A 21 34.68 -6.03 12.43
N ILE A 22 35.13 -4.90 12.99
CA ILE A 22 34.24 -3.76 13.30
C ILE A 22 33.62 -3.22 12.02
N THR A 23 34.39 -3.11 10.94
CA THR A 23 33.90 -2.61 9.65
C THR A 23 32.82 -3.54 9.07
N GLU A 24 33.02 -4.86 9.15
CA GLU A 24 32.04 -5.85 8.70
C GLU A 24 30.73 -5.79 9.50
N LEU A 25 30.82 -5.71 10.83
CA LEU A 25 29.65 -5.55 11.70
C LEU A 25 28.88 -4.24 11.44
N GLN A 26 29.60 -3.16 11.15
CA GLN A 26 28.97 -1.88 10.80
C GLN A 26 28.22 -1.98 9.46
N ALA A 27 28.80 -2.66 8.46
CA ALA A 27 28.13 -2.88 7.18
C ALA A 27 26.86 -3.72 7.35
N GLU A 28 26.93 -4.81 8.14
CA GLU A 28 25.77 -5.66 8.44
C GLU A 28 24.66 -4.89 9.17
N HIS A 29 25.02 -4.05 10.16
CA HIS A 29 24.06 -3.22 10.88
C HIS A 29 23.33 -2.23 9.97
N VAL A 30 24.04 -1.63 9.01
CA VAL A 30 23.45 -0.72 8.02
C VAL A 30 22.47 -1.47 7.12
N ILE A 31 22.87 -2.63 6.60
CA ILE A 31 22.01 -3.48 5.76
C ILE A 31 20.74 -3.88 6.53
N HIS A 32 20.87 -4.31 7.78
CA HIS A 32 19.75 -4.70 8.62
C HIS A 32 18.76 -3.56 8.81
N LYS A 33 19.24 -2.35 9.16
CA LYS A 33 18.37 -1.17 9.32
C LYS A 33 17.64 -0.79 8.04
N ILE A 34 18.30 -0.91 6.89
CA ILE A 34 17.66 -0.66 5.59
C ILE A 34 16.56 -1.69 5.36
N SER A 35 16.84 -2.98 5.56
CA SER A 35 15.88 -4.06 5.42
C SER A 35 14.66 -3.91 6.34
N GLU A 36 14.87 -3.58 7.61
CA GLU A 36 13.79 -3.33 8.57
C GLU A 36 12.91 -2.15 8.17
N GLY A 37 13.53 -1.09 7.65
CA GLY A 37 12.82 0.08 7.12
C GLY A 37 11.95 -0.27 5.91
N GLU A 38 12.50 -1.04 4.97
CA GLU A 38 11.77 -1.55 3.80
C GLU A 38 10.62 -2.46 4.21
N ASP A 39 10.84 -3.38 5.14
CA ASP A 39 9.80 -4.30 5.64
C ASP A 39 8.66 -3.56 6.33
N LEU A 40 8.99 -2.57 7.17
CA LEU A 40 7.98 -1.74 7.82
C LEU A 40 7.18 -0.95 6.79
N TYR A 41 7.84 -0.39 5.78
CA TYR A 41 7.17 0.32 4.69
C TYR A 41 6.24 -0.61 3.91
N ARG A 42 6.69 -1.80 3.54
CA ARG A 42 5.89 -2.82 2.84
C ARG A 42 4.68 -3.26 3.66
N LYS A 43 4.85 -3.50 4.98
CA LYS A 43 3.74 -3.86 5.88
C LYS A 43 2.69 -2.76 5.96
N LYS A 44 3.11 -1.49 6.09
CA LYS A 44 2.18 -0.34 6.10
C LYS A 44 1.42 -0.22 4.79
N LEU A 45 2.10 -0.38 3.66
CA LEU A 45 1.49 -0.33 2.34
C LEU A 45 0.45 -1.46 2.16
N ARG A 46 0.80 -2.68 2.58
CA ARG A 46 -0.12 -3.84 2.56
C ARG A 46 -1.36 -3.59 3.42
N GLY A 47 -1.20 -3.07 4.63
CA GLY A 47 -2.32 -2.72 5.49
C GLY A 47 -3.27 -1.68 4.87
N ILE A 48 -2.72 -0.65 4.19
CA ILE A 48 -3.54 0.32 3.44
C ILE A 48 -4.27 -0.34 2.27
N ILE A 49 -3.64 -1.30 1.60
CA ILE A 49 -4.21 -2.01 0.45
C ILE A 49 -5.38 -2.89 0.85
N GLU A 50 -5.24 -3.67 1.92
CA GLU A 50 -6.25 -4.60 2.44
C GLU A 50 -7.54 -3.84 2.79
N ILE A 51 -7.42 -2.75 3.56
CA ILE A 51 -8.60 -1.94 3.93
C ILE A 51 -9.24 -1.25 2.72
N THR A 52 -8.46 -0.91 1.70
CA THR A 52 -8.95 -0.18 0.53
C THR A 52 -9.84 -1.07 -0.36
N GLU A 53 -9.58 -2.37 -0.39
CA GLU A 53 -10.40 -3.36 -1.11
C GLU A 53 -11.81 -3.41 -0.52
N ASP A 54 -11.91 -3.62 0.80
CA ASP A 54 -13.17 -3.66 1.53
C ASP A 54 -13.94 -2.34 1.40
N VAL A 55 -13.27 -1.20 1.60
CA VAL A 55 -13.89 0.12 1.48
C VAL A 55 -14.45 0.33 0.07
N PHE A 56 -13.75 -0.06 -1.00
CA PHE A 56 -14.28 0.09 -2.35
C PHE A 56 -15.47 -0.82 -2.64
N HIS A 57 -15.44 -2.06 -2.16
CA HIS A 57 -16.58 -2.98 -2.28
C HIS A 57 -17.79 -2.45 -1.51
N GLU A 58 -17.59 -2.00 -0.28
CA GLU A 58 -18.62 -1.42 0.59
C GLU A 58 -19.18 -0.13 0.00
N MET A 59 -18.36 0.75 -0.59
CA MET A 59 -18.83 1.98 -1.25
C MET A 59 -19.65 1.70 -2.51
N ASN A 60 -19.32 0.65 -3.27
CA ASN A 60 -20.02 0.35 -4.52
C ASN A 60 -21.47 -0.09 -4.31
N GLN A 61 -21.76 -0.80 -3.22
CA GLN A 61 -23.11 -1.29 -2.90
C GLN A 61 -24.16 -0.17 -2.73
N PRO A 62 -23.99 0.83 -1.84
CA PRO A 62 -24.95 1.91 -1.68
C PRO A 62 -25.02 2.79 -2.93
N MET A 63 -23.91 2.98 -3.66
CA MET A 63 -23.95 3.70 -4.94
C MET A 63 -24.81 2.99 -5.99
N GLN A 64 -24.70 1.67 -6.11
CA GLN A 64 -25.55 0.88 -7.01
C GLN A 64 -27.02 0.95 -6.59
N ALA A 65 -27.31 0.85 -5.29
CA ALA A 65 -28.66 0.99 -4.77
C ALA A 65 -29.26 2.39 -5.09
N ILE A 66 -28.52 3.46 -4.77
CA ILE A 66 -28.96 4.84 -5.04
C ILE A 66 -29.19 5.05 -6.54
N LEU A 67 -28.29 4.55 -7.39
CA LEU A 67 -28.43 4.66 -8.84
C LEU A 67 -29.68 3.92 -9.33
N GLY A 68 -29.89 2.67 -8.89
CA GLY A 68 -31.05 1.87 -9.28
C GLY A 68 -32.37 2.52 -8.88
N TYR A 69 -32.50 2.96 -7.62
CA TYR A 69 -33.71 3.67 -7.18
C TYR A 69 -33.93 4.98 -7.93
N THR A 70 -32.86 5.75 -8.19
CA THR A 70 -32.98 7.01 -8.92
C THR A 70 -33.43 6.77 -10.36
N GLU A 71 -32.94 5.70 -11.00
CA GLU A 71 -33.36 5.32 -12.36
C GLU A 71 -34.82 4.86 -12.41
N LEU A 72 -35.26 4.05 -11.45
CA LEU A 72 -36.67 3.64 -11.34
C LEU A 72 -37.60 4.84 -11.13
N LEU A 73 -37.19 5.82 -10.33
CA LEU A 73 -37.96 7.05 -10.12
C LEU A 73 -38.00 7.92 -11.38
N LEU A 74 -36.88 8.03 -12.11
CA LEU A 74 -36.80 8.78 -13.36
C LEU A 74 -37.69 8.19 -14.46
N ILE A 75 -37.79 6.86 -14.56
CA ILE A 75 -38.67 6.17 -15.52
C ILE A 75 -40.14 6.59 -15.33
N ASN A 76 -40.56 6.82 -14.08
CA ASN A 76 -41.94 7.14 -13.73
C ASN A 76 -42.20 8.65 -13.55
N THR A 77 -41.21 9.50 -13.82
CA THR A 77 -41.31 10.96 -13.61
C THR A 77 -41.26 11.68 -14.96
N SER A 78 -42.29 12.48 -15.27
CA SER A 78 -42.28 13.34 -16.46
C SER A 78 -41.12 14.35 -16.41
N THR A 79 -40.53 14.65 -17.56
CA THR A 79 -39.43 15.64 -17.71
C THR A 79 -39.83 17.04 -17.26
N ASP A 80 -41.12 17.37 -17.33
CA ASP A 80 -41.65 18.68 -16.92
C ASP A 80 -41.89 18.77 -15.40
N ASN A 81 -41.78 17.63 -14.70
CA ASN A 81 -41.91 17.60 -13.25
C ASN A 81 -40.65 18.21 -12.60
N PRO A 82 -40.77 19.18 -11.66
CA PRO A 82 -39.63 19.77 -10.95
C PRO A 82 -38.74 18.74 -10.23
N THR A 83 -39.28 17.57 -9.90
CA THR A 83 -38.57 16.45 -9.27
C THR A 83 -37.61 15.76 -10.25
N TYR A 84 -37.91 15.78 -11.56
CA TYR A 84 -37.05 15.19 -12.60
C TYR A 84 -35.64 15.77 -12.60
N ALA A 85 -35.54 17.10 -12.48
CA ALA A 85 -34.25 17.80 -12.43
C ALA A 85 -33.44 17.41 -11.18
N LYS A 86 -34.11 17.23 -10.04
CA LYS A 86 -33.48 16.79 -8.78
C LYS A 86 -32.98 15.36 -8.89
N LEU A 87 -33.80 14.44 -9.39
CA LEU A 87 -33.42 13.03 -9.61
C LEU A 87 -32.28 12.90 -10.63
N SER A 88 -32.32 13.67 -11.72
CA SER A 88 -31.23 13.71 -12.70
C SER A 88 -29.92 14.18 -12.08
N THR A 89 -29.98 15.15 -11.16
CA THR A 89 -28.81 15.64 -10.42
C THR A 89 -28.26 14.55 -9.51
N ILE A 90 -29.12 13.85 -8.76
CA ILE A 90 -28.72 12.73 -7.89
C ILE A 90 -28.02 11.64 -8.74
N LYS A 91 -28.63 11.21 -9.84
CA LYS A 91 -28.05 10.24 -10.77
C LYS A 91 -26.65 10.67 -11.24
N LYS A 92 -26.52 11.93 -11.67
CA LYS A 92 -25.23 12.48 -12.14
C LYS A 92 -24.16 12.47 -11.06
N GLN A 93 -24.50 12.82 -9.81
CA GLN A 93 -23.53 12.80 -8.71
C GLN A 93 -23.16 11.37 -8.31
N THR A 94 -24.11 10.44 -8.23
CA THR A 94 -23.83 9.02 -7.93
C THR A 94 -22.90 8.41 -8.97
N ILE A 95 -23.11 8.70 -10.27
CA ILE A 95 -22.20 8.28 -11.34
C ILE A 95 -20.81 8.90 -11.17
N ARG A 96 -20.73 10.19 -10.82
CA ARG A 96 -19.46 10.87 -10.58
C ARG A 96 -18.67 10.22 -9.43
N ILE A 97 -19.33 9.90 -8.31
CA ILE A 97 -18.69 9.22 -7.18
C ILE A 97 -18.20 7.84 -7.61
N SER A 98 -19.02 7.06 -8.33
CA SER A 98 -18.61 5.75 -8.84
C SER A 98 -17.37 5.83 -9.75
N ASN A 99 -17.28 6.87 -10.59
CA ASN A 99 -16.12 7.11 -11.42
C ASN A 99 -14.87 7.51 -10.62
N VAL A 100 -15.01 8.30 -9.56
CA VAL A 100 -13.91 8.64 -8.66
C VAL A 100 -13.40 7.39 -7.92
N THR A 101 -14.31 6.60 -7.35
CA THR A 101 -13.98 5.33 -6.67
C THR A 101 -13.25 4.36 -7.62
N LYS A 102 -13.71 4.22 -8.87
CA LYS A 102 -13.02 3.40 -9.88
C LYS A 102 -11.62 3.92 -10.23
N LYS A 103 -11.42 5.24 -10.29
CA LYS A 103 -10.10 5.84 -10.52
C LYS A 103 -9.14 5.55 -9.36
N LEU A 104 -9.61 5.69 -8.12
CA LEU A 104 -8.82 5.34 -6.93
C LEU A 104 -8.44 3.85 -6.94
N ASN A 105 -9.36 2.96 -7.33
CA ASN A 105 -9.06 1.54 -7.47
C ASN A 105 -8.03 1.23 -8.58
N LYS A 106 -7.99 2.02 -9.65
CA LYS A 106 -6.94 1.88 -10.69
C LYS A 106 -5.57 2.36 -10.22
N ILE A 107 -5.52 3.45 -9.45
CA ILE A 107 -4.25 3.96 -8.88
C ILE A 107 -3.68 2.94 -7.89
N LYS A 108 -4.55 2.31 -7.09
CA LYS A 108 -4.20 1.12 -6.30
C LYS A 108 -3.49 0.14 -7.22
N ASN A 109 -4.14 -0.41 -8.24
CA ASN A 109 -3.58 -1.44 -9.14
C ASN A 109 -2.29 -1.05 -9.88
N PHE A 110 -2.09 0.22 -10.25
CA PHE A 110 -0.87 0.67 -10.95
C PHE A 110 0.37 0.56 -10.07
N GLN A 111 0.25 0.83 -8.76
CA GLN A 111 1.37 0.64 -7.83
C GLN A 111 1.80 -0.83 -7.68
N PHE A 112 0.96 -1.80 -8.09
CA PHE A 112 1.27 -3.24 -7.96
C PHE A 112 2.17 -3.77 -9.07
N GLN A 113 2.02 -3.27 -10.31
CA GLN A 113 2.82 -3.78 -11.44
C GLN A 113 4.28 -3.31 -11.35
N ASP A 114 4.52 -2.12 -10.82
CA ASP A 114 5.88 -1.58 -10.64
C ASP A 114 6.57 -2.06 -9.36
N SER A 115 5.84 -2.64 -8.40
CA SER A 115 6.41 -3.05 -7.09
C SER A 115 6.75 -4.55 -6.98
N GLY A 116 6.65 -5.32 -8.07
CA GLY A 116 7.14 -6.70 -8.14
C GLY A 116 6.40 -7.71 -7.26
N PHE A 117 5.21 -7.38 -6.75
CA PHE A 117 4.38 -8.31 -5.99
C PHE A 117 3.58 -9.21 -6.94
N SER A 118 4.26 -10.17 -7.58
CA SER A 118 3.60 -11.36 -8.13
C SER A 118 3.34 -12.35 -6.99
N ASP A 119 2.05 -12.58 -6.75
CA ASP A 119 1.46 -13.49 -5.77
C ASP A 119 1.98 -14.94 -5.92
N GLU A 120 3.01 -15.33 -5.15
CA GLU A 120 3.22 -16.73 -4.76
C GLU A 120 2.35 -16.99 -3.52
N GLY A 121 1.09 -17.36 -3.74
CA GLY A 121 0.14 -17.40 -2.62
C GLY A 121 -1.20 -18.06 -2.87
N LYS A 122 -1.31 -19.02 -3.80
CA LYS A 122 -2.47 -19.92 -3.86
C LYS A 122 -2.05 -21.37 -3.73
N GLY A 123 -1.83 -21.77 -2.48
CA GLY A 123 -2.04 -23.16 -2.07
C GLY A 123 -3.54 -23.46 -2.07
N SER A 124 -3.95 -24.40 -2.89
CA SER A 124 -5.20 -25.15 -2.78
C SER A 124 -4.86 -26.62 -3.03
#